data_AF-A0A7R8W0H1-F1
#
_entry.id   AF-A0A7R8W0H1-F1
#
_cell.length_a   1.000
_cell.length_b   1.000
_cell.length_c   1.000
_cell.angle_alpha   90.00
_cell.angle_beta   90.00
_cell.angle_gamma   90.00
#
_symmetry.space_group_name_H-M   'P 1'
#
loop_
_entity.id
_entity.type
_entity.pdbx_description
1 polymer ?
#
loop_
_entity_poly.entity_id
_entity_poly.type
_entity_poly.pdbx_seq_one_letter_code
_entity_poly.pdbx_strand_id
1 'polypeptide(L)'
;MGSFPACAVPVFNVVPSDRARSFAQVVSMQATSALATRDPIHALLILRRGVKGHLVLFPLEFLCDEGDLMPPLTLKEGLAPTCLWT
;
A
#
# COMPACT_ATOMS: atom_id res chain seq x y z
N MET A 1 1.70 -13.22 -21.31
CA MET A 1 0.89 -12.60 -20.23
C MET A 1 1.74 -11.49 -19.62
N GLY A 2 1.39 -10.24 -19.87
CA GLY A 2 2.19 -9.10 -19.45
C GLY A 2 2.15 -8.95 -17.93
N SER A 3 3.30 -9.06 -17.28
CA SER A 3 3.46 -8.68 -15.88
C SER A 3 3.22 -7.16 -15.79
N PHE A 4 2.06 -6.77 -15.29
CA PHE A 4 1.80 -5.37 -14.95
C PHE A 4 2.79 -4.96 -13.85
N PRO A 5 3.40 -3.77 -13.94
CA PRO A 5 4.57 -3.47 -13.15
C PRO A 5 4.19 -3.29 -11.68
N ALA A 6 4.45 -4.32 -10.88
CA ALA A 6 4.56 -4.24 -9.43
C ALA A 6 5.75 -3.37 -8.98
N CYS A 7 6.39 -2.62 -9.88
CA CYS A 7 7.65 -1.91 -9.71
C CYS A 7 7.54 -0.69 -8.78
N ALA A 8 6.35 -0.13 -8.58
CA ALA A 8 6.16 1.04 -7.72
C ALA A 8 6.35 0.70 -6.22
N VAL A 9 5.78 -0.43 -5.76
CA VAL A 9 5.86 -0.87 -4.36
C VAL A 9 7.30 -1.08 -3.87
N PRO A 10 8.21 -1.80 -4.57
CA PRO A 10 9.59 -1.96 -4.13
C PRO A 10 10.44 -0.69 -4.24
N VAL A 11 10.05 0.28 -5.07
CA VAL A 11 10.79 1.55 -5.23
C VAL A 11 10.41 2.56 -4.14
N PHE A 12 9.11 2.71 -3.88
CA PHE A 12 8.59 3.75 -2.99
C PHE A 12 8.15 3.24 -1.62
N ASN A 13 8.00 1.92 -1.45
CA ASN A 13 7.53 1.30 -0.20
C ASN A 13 6.20 1.89 0.30
N VAL A 14 5.26 2.08 -0.61
CA VAL A 14 3.95 2.74 -0.38
C VAL A 14 2.84 1.75 -0.06
N VAL A 15 1.77 2.28 0.55
CA VAL A 15 0.48 1.61 0.77
C VAL A 15 -0.61 2.25 -0.12
N PRO A 16 -1.66 1.52 -0.53
CA PRO A 16 -1.96 0.11 -0.20
C PRO A 16 -1.07 -0.88 -0.97
N SER A 17 -0.77 -2.04 -0.35
CA SER A 17 0.14 -3.06 -0.89
C SER A 17 -0.10 -4.42 -0.24
N ASP A 18 -0.12 -5.52 -1.02
CA ASP A 18 -0.28 -6.89 -0.51
C ASP A 18 0.88 -7.35 0.40
N ARG A 19 1.95 -6.56 0.51
CA ARG A 19 3.05 -6.81 1.46
C ARG A 19 2.68 -6.49 2.91
N ALA A 20 1.64 -5.69 3.13
CA ALA A 20 1.13 -5.34 4.46
C ALA A 20 -0.30 -5.86 4.63
N ARG A 21 -0.42 -7.01 5.27
CA ARG A 21 -1.68 -7.68 5.56
C ARG A 21 -2.26 -7.30 6.93
N SER A 22 -1.53 -6.55 7.75
CA SER A 22 -1.98 -6.01 9.05
C SER A 22 -1.43 -4.62 9.33
N PHE A 23 -2.03 -3.89 10.28
CA PHE A 23 -1.57 -2.56 10.69
C PHE A 23 -0.13 -2.60 11.24
N ALA A 24 0.23 -3.66 11.95
CA ALA A 24 1.61 -3.85 12.43
C ALA A 24 2.62 -3.95 11.27
N GLN A 25 2.24 -4.62 10.17
CA GLN A 25 3.06 -4.71 8.97
C GLN A 25 3.11 -3.37 8.21
N VAL A 26 2.04 -2.59 8.21
CA VAL A 26 2.06 -1.22 7.65
C VAL A 26 3.09 -0.36 8.37
N VAL A 27 3.08 -0.39 9.71
CA VAL A 27 4.04 0.36 10.53
C VAL A 27 5.48 -0.09 10.26
N SER A 28 5.74 -1.41 10.18
CA SER A 28 7.09 -1.93 9.90
C SER A 28 7.56 -1.58 8.48
N MET A 29 6.65 -1.59 7.50
CA MET A 29 6.94 -1.11 6.15
C MET A 29 7.31 0.37 6.16
N GLN A 30 6.50 1.23 6.78
CA GLN A 30 6.75 2.68 6.83
C GLN A 30 8.03 3.06 7.59
N ALA A 31 8.43 2.26 8.59
CA ALA A 31 9.70 2.44 9.28
C ALA A 31 10.92 2.16 8.36
N THR A 32 10.73 1.39 7.28
CA THR A 32 11.79 1.08 6.33
C THR A 32 11.87 2.16 5.25
N SER A 33 13.00 2.85 5.16
CA SER A 33 13.25 3.87 4.12
C SER A 33 13.16 3.27 2.71
N ALA A 34 12.44 3.98 1.83
CA ALA A 34 12.24 3.61 0.44
C ALA A 34 13.53 3.64 -0.38
N LEU A 35 13.59 2.81 -1.42
CA LEU A 35 14.71 2.79 -2.36
C LEU A 35 14.89 4.14 -3.07
N ALA A 36 13.79 4.83 -3.37
CA ALA A 36 13.82 6.19 -3.93
C ALA A 36 14.61 7.19 -3.07
N THR A 37 14.65 7.00 -1.75
CA THR A 37 15.40 7.84 -0.81
C THR A 37 16.84 7.36 -0.65
N ARG A 38 17.06 6.04 -0.61
CA ARG A 38 18.39 5.44 -0.39
C ARG A 38 19.29 5.50 -1.63
N ASP A 39 18.72 5.24 -2.80
CA ASP A 39 19.44 5.23 -4.09
C ASP A 39 18.51 5.75 -5.21
N PRO A 40 18.45 7.08 -5.40
CA PRO A 40 17.57 7.69 -6.39
C PRO A 40 17.95 7.33 -7.83
N ILE A 41 19.23 7.05 -8.11
CA ILE A 41 19.70 6.70 -9.45
C ILE A 41 19.19 5.31 -9.83
N HIS A 42 19.35 4.35 -8.92
CA HIS A 42 18.85 3.00 -9.14
C HIS A 42 17.32 2.95 -9.22
N ALA A 43 16.62 3.72 -8.36
CA ALA A 43 15.18 3.87 -8.43
C ALA A 43 14.70 4.38 -9.80
N LEU A 44 15.34 5.41 -10.35
CA LEU A 44 15.00 5.93 -11.68
C LEU A 44 15.20 4.91 -12.80
N LEU A 45 16.23 4.07 -12.74
CA LEU A 45 16.46 3.01 -13.72
C LEU A 45 15.34 1.97 -13.71
N ILE A 46 14.90 1.53 -12.52
CA ILE A 46 13.80 0.58 -12.37
C ILE A 46 12.50 1.18 -12.93
N LEU A 47 12.20 2.43 -12.57
CA LEU A 47 10.99 3.11 -13.02
C LEU A 47 10.98 3.29 -14.55
N ARG A 48 12.08 3.76 -15.15
CA ARG A 48 12.16 3.96 -16.61
C ARG A 48 12.06 2.65 -17.40
N ARG A 49 12.57 1.55 -16.85
CA ARG A 49 12.54 0.24 -17.51
C ARG A 49 11.19 -0.44 -17.39
N GLY A 50 10.55 -0.35 -16.22
CA GLY A 50 9.39 -1.16 -15.87
C GLY A 50 8.05 -0.44 -15.96
N VAL A 51 8.00 0.87 -15.69
CA VAL A 51 6.73 1.61 -15.59
C VAL A 51 6.36 2.21 -16.93
N LYS A 52 5.17 1.83 -17.43
CA LYS A 52 4.54 2.45 -18.58
C LYS A 52 3.08 2.76 -18.24
N GLY A 53 2.71 4.03 -18.32
CA GLY A 53 1.39 4.50 -17.87
C GLY A 53 1.25 4.46 -16.34
N HIS A 54 0.00 4.46 -15.88
CA HIS A 54 -0.35 4.59 -14.46
C HIS A 54 -1.22 3.43 -13.93
N LEU A 55 -1.45 2.40 -14.76
CA LEU A 55 -2.24 1.25 -14.36
C LEU A 55 -1.42 0.36 -13.42
N VAL A 56 -1.99 0.06 -12.26
CA VAL A 56 -1.41 -0.84 -11.25
C VAL A 56 -2.42 -1.91 -10.89
N LEU A 57 -1.93 -3.07 -10.43
CA LEU A 57 -2.80 -4.08 -9.83
C LEU A 57 -3.34 -3.55 -8.51
N PHE A 58 -4.65 -3.64 -8.32
CA PHE A 58 -5.27 -3.27 -7.07
C PHE A 58 -4.93 -4.33 -6.01
N PRO A 59 -4.37 -3.94 -4.85
CA PRO A 59 -3.97 -4.89 -3.81
C PRO A 59 -5.21 -5.42 -3.08
N LEU A 60 -5.47 -6.72 -3.22
CA LEU A 60 -6.63 -7.39 -2.64
C LEU A 60 -6.34 -7.99 -1.26
N GLU A 61 -5.06 -8.13 -0.89
CA GLU A 61 -4.62 -8.71 0.37
C GLU A 61 -4.17 -7.64 1.38
N PHE A 62 -4.27 -6.36 1.02
CA PHE A 62 -3.95 -5.26 1.94
C PHE A 62 -4.88 -5.27 3.15
N LEU A 63 -4.28 -5.32 4.35
CA LEU A 63 -4.98 -5.38 5.65
C LEU A 63 -5.97 -6.56 5.81
N CYS A 64 -5.89 -7.61 5.00
CA CYS A 64 -6.87 -8.69 5.06
C CYS A 64 -6.80 -9.57 6.33
N ASP A 65 -5.71 -9.47 7.10
CA ASP A 65 -5.59 -10.18 8.38
C ASP A 65 -6.28 -9.39 9.52
N GLU A 66 -6.65 -8.12 9.29
CA GLU A 66 -7.48 -7.36 10.22
C GLU A 66 -8.92 -7.86 10.15
N GLY A 67 -9.46 -8.26 11.30
CA GLY A 67 -10.81 -8.82 11.38
C GLY A 67 -11.92 -7.80 11.14
N ASP A 68 -11.68 -6.54 11.49
CA ASP A 68 -12.61 -5.43 11.27
C ASP A 68 -11.84 -4.18 10.85
N LEU A 69 -12.22 -3.62 9.70
CA LEU A 69 -11.70 -2.34 9.20
C LEU A 69 -12.63 -1.17 9.52
N MET A 70 -13.73 -1.43 10.23
CA MET A 70 -14.64 -0.41 10.72
C MET A 70 -13.99 0.40 11.84
N PRO A 71 -14.36 1.69 11.97
CA PRO A 71 -13.93 2.49 13.09
C PRO A 71 -14.41 1.88 14.43
N PRO A 72 -13.55 1.79 15.44
CA PRO A 72 -13.92 1.32 16.77
C PRO A 72 -15.12 2.07 17.35
N LEU A 73 -16.06 1.36 18.00
CA LEU A 73 -17.24 1.96 18.65
C LEU A 73 -16.90 2.95 19.76
N THR A 74 -15.66 2.93 20.27
CA THR A 74 -15.15 3.86 21.27
C THR A 74 -14.80 5.23 20.68
N LEU A 75 -14.73 5.34 19.35
CA LEU A 75 -14.43 6.58 18.63
C LEU A 75 -15.71 7.19 18.05
N LYS A 76 -15.67 8.50 17.78
CA LYS A 76 -16.81 9.25 17.23
C LYS A 76 -17.27 8.67 15.89
N GLU A 77 -16.31 8.22 15.08
CA GLU A 77 -16.52 7.60 13.78
C GLU A 77 -17.20 6.23 13.90
N GLY A 78 -16.99 5.49 15.00
CA GLY A 78 -17.65 4.21 15.26
C GLY A 78 -19.08 4.36 15.77
N LEU A 79 -19.45 5.52 16.32
CA LEU A 79 -20.84 5.84 16.66
C LEU A 79 -21.66 6.31 15.45
N ALA A 80 -20.98 6.63 14.34
CA ALA A 80 -21.61 7.12 13.14
C ALA A 80 -22.38 5.98 12.42
N PRO A 81 -23.58 6.24 11.86
CA PRO A 81 -24.30 5.24 11.09
C PRO A 81 -23.45 4.71 9.93
N THR A 82 -23.48 3.40 9.72
CA THR A 82 -22.68 2.76 8.66
C THR A 82 -23.07 3.20 7.25
N CYS A 83 -24.30 3.68 7.06
CA CYS A 83 -24.76 4.25 5.78
C CYS A 83 -24.01 5.52 5.36
N LEU A 84 -23.18 6.11 6.23
CA LEU A 84 -22.28 7.19 5.84
C LEU A 84 -21.10 6.70 4.99
N TRP A 85 -20.82 5.39 5.00
CA TRP A 85 -19.65 4.78 4.35
C TRP A 85 -20.01 3.96 3.10
N THR A 86 -21.29 3.87 2.73
CA THR A 86 -21.83 3.03 1.65
C THR A 86 -22.80 3.80 0.78
#